data_AF-A0A2K1EMW4-F1
#
_entry.id   AF-A0A2K1EMW4-F1
#
_cell.length_a   1.000
_cell.length_b   1.000
_cell.length_c   1.000
_cell.angle_alpha   90.00
_cell.angle_beta   90.00
_cell.angle_gamma   90.00
#
_symmetry.space_group_name_H-M   'P 1'
#
loop_
_entity.id
_entity.type
_entity.pdbx_description
1 polymer ?
#
loop_
_entity_poly.entity_id
_entity_poly.type
_entity_poly.pdbx_seq_one_letter_code
_entity_poly.pdbx_strand_id
1 'polypeptide(L)' 'MSERTYKLQKGDQVVMYGCYEARKEKYKNKVWTVESESWDLCGSEVVRLEGYSGGFATEYLKRVEA' A
#
# COMPACT_ATOMS: atom_id res chain seq x y z
N MET A 1 20.80 -13.13 2.43
CA MET A 1 19.35 -12.86 2.59
C MET A 1 18.90 -12.23 1.30
N SER A 2 18.09 -12.92 0.49
CA SER A 2 17.58 -12.33 -0.75
C SER A 2 16.76 -11.11 -0.38
N GLU A 3 17.24 -9.92 -0.74
CA GLU A 3 16.46 -8.68 -0.75
C GLU A 3 15.32 -8.89 -1.73
N ARG A 4 14.23 -9.49 -1.25
CA ARG A 4 13.01 -9.59 -2.01
C ARG A 4 12.49 -8.15 -2.06
N THR A 5 12.79 -7.45 -3.14
CA THR A 5 12.06 -6.25 -3.57
C THR A 5 10.61 -6.69 -3.80
N TYR A 6 9.86 -6.76 -2.70
CA TYR A 6 8.48 -7.18 -2.71
C TYR A 6 7.64 -6.04 -3.26
N LYS A 7 7.51 -6.02 -4.59
CA LYS A 7 6.47 -5.25 -5.26
C LYS A 7 5.12 -5.78 -4.78
N LEU A 8 4.27 -4.87 -4.32
CA LEU A 8 2.91 -5.19 -3.95
C LEU A 8 2.14 -5.67 -5.18
N GLN A 9 1.42 -6.79 -5.02
CA GLN A 9 0.61 -7.36 -6.08
C GLN A 9 -0.87 -7.22 -5.75
N LYS A 10 -1.70 -7.30 -6.80
CA LYS A 10 -3.15 -7.35 -6.62
C LYS A 10 -3.53 -8.51 -5.70
N GLY A 11 -4.34 -8.22 -4.68
CA GLY A 11 -4.78 -9.17 -3.67
C GLY A 11 -3.94 -9.15 -2.38
N ASP A 12 -2.79 -8.49 -2.36
CA ASP A 12 -2.03 -8.32 -1.12
C ASP A 12 -2.82 -7.50 -0.09
N GLN A 13 -2.70 -7.89 1.17
CA GLN A 13 -3.21 -7.15 2.30
C GLN A 13 -2.12 -6.24 2.85
N VAL A 14 -2.44 -4.96 3.03
CA VAL A 14 -1.50 -3.94 3.46
C VAL A 14 -2.12 -3.03 4.52
N VAL A 15 -1.28 -2.39 5.32
CA VAL A 15 -1.65 -1.29 6.19
C VAL A 15 -0.86 -0.05 5.79
N MET A 16 -1.49 1.12 5.93
CA MET A 16 -0.79 2.39 5.77
C MET A 16 0.20 2.58 6.92
N TYR A 17 1.44 2.93 6.59
CA TYR A 17 2.52 3.14 7.54
C TYR A 17 3.36 4.37 7.16
N GLY A 18 3.84 5.12 8.15
CA GLY A 18 4.77 6.24 7.92
C GLY A 18 4.16 7.50 7.28
N CYS A 19 2.92 7.48 6.78
CA CYS A 19 2.25 8.62 6.17
C CYS A 19 1.28 9.36 7.13
N TYR A 20 0.77 10.51 6.68
CA TYR A 20 -0.23 11.29 7.43
C TYR A 20 -1.55 10.53 7.57
N GLU A 21 -1.98 9.81 6.52
CA GLU A 21 -3.17 8.96 6.52
C GLU A 21 -3.13 7.92 7.63
N ALA A 22 -1.97 7.29 7.86
CA ALA A 22 -1.79 6.28 8.90
C ALA A 22 -1.99 6.83 10.33
N ARG A 23 -1.86 8.15 10.52
CA ARG A 23 -2.10 8.83 11.81
C ARG A 23 -3.58 9.14 12.04
N LYS A 24 -4.41 9.11 10.99
CA LYS A 24 -5.85 9.36 11.10
C LYS A 24 -6.52 8.14 11.73
N GLU A 25 -7.30 8.35 12.80
CA GLU A 25 -7.97 7.26 13.52
C GLU A 25 -8.82 6.37 12.60
N LYS A 26 -9.48 6.95 11.60
CA LYS A 26 -10.27 6.21 10.59
C LYS A 26 -9.49 5.20 9.75
N TYR A 27 -8.16 5.33 9.66
CA TYR A 27 -7.30 4.45 8.87
C TYR A 27 -6.27 3.70 9.72
N LYS A 28 -6.19 4.01 11.03
CA LYS A 28 -5.31 3.34 11.97
C LYS A 28 -5.67 1.87 12.06
N ASN A 29 -4.68 0.99 11.87
CA ASN A 29 -4.86 -0.47 11.84
C ASN A 29 -5.86 -0.97 10.78
N LYS A 30 -6.26 -0.13 9.82
CA LYS A 30 -7.13 -0.57 8.73
C LYS A 30 -6.29 -1.36 7.74
N VAL A 31 -6.71 -2.60 7.51
CA VAL A 31 -6.18 -3.45 6.45
C VAL A 31 -6.87 -3.08 5.14
N TRP A 32 -6.06 -2.88 4.11
CA TRP A 32 -6.48 -2.57 2.75
C TRP A 32 -6.10 -3.72 1.83
N THR A 33 -6.94 -3.99 0.85
CA THR A 33 -6.64 -4.94 -0.22
C THR A 33 -6.13 -4.15 -1.42
N VAL A 34 -4.99 -4.57 -1.96
CA VAL A 34 -4.46 -4.00 -3.20
C VAL A 34 -5.34 -4.45 -4.36
N GLU A 35 -5.99 -3.52 -5.07
CA GLU A 35 -6.95 -3.84 -6.15
C GLU A 35 -6.29 -3.88 -7.55
N SER A 36 -5.07 -3.35 -7.69
CA SER A 36 -4.38 -3.20 -8.96
C SER A 36 -2.93 -3.64 -8.89
N GLU A 37 -2.31 -3.83 -10.05
CA GLU A 37 -0.85 -3.88 -10.14
C GLU A 37 -0.25 -2.48 -9.85
N SER A 38 1.03 -2.46 -9.48
CA SER A 38 1.77 -1.21 -9.23
C SER A 38 2.07 -0.48 -10.54
N TRP A 39 1.94 0.85 -10.56
CA TRP A 39 2.34 1.69 -11.70
C TRP A 39 3.21 2.86 -11.25
N ASP A 40 4.01 3.39 -12.18
CA ASP A 40 4.77 4.61 -11.96
C ASP A 40 3.86 5.83 -12.11
N LEU A 41 3.87 6.69 -11.10
CA LEU A 41 3.24 7.99 -11.11
C LEU A 41 4.30 9.05 -10.79
N CYS A 42 4.87 9.65 -11.83
CA CYS A 42 5.89 10.69 -11.73
C CYS A 42 7.14 10.27 -10.95
N GLY A 43 7.62 9.03 -11.13
CA GLY A 43 8.78 8.49 -10.43
C GLY A 43 8.49 7.86 -9.07
N SER A 44 7.23 7.80 -8.66
CA SER A 44 6.79 7.08 -7.47
C SER A 44 5.95 5.86 -7.85
N GLU A 45 6.31 4.69 -7.30
CA GLU A 45 5.53 3.47 -7.49
C GLU A 45 4.29 3.48 -6.58
N VAL A 46 3.11 3.44 -7.20
CA VAL A 46 1.80 3.53 -6.53
C VAL A 46 0.92 2.33 -6.86
N VAL A 47 -0.01 2.00 -5.96
CA VAL A 47 -1.05 0.98 -6.14
C VAL A 47 -2.44 1.56 -5.84
N ARG A 48 -3.51 0.92 -6.33
CA ARG A 48 -4.86 1.21 -5.87
C ARG A 48 -5.21 0.33 -4.69
N LEU A 49 -5.93 0.89 -3.74
CA LEU A 49 -6.45 0.18 -2.58
C LEU A 49 -7.97 0.16 -2.66
N GLU A 50 -8.56 -0.99 -2.35
CA GLU A 50 -10.01 -1.17 -2.42
C GLU A 50 -10.74 -0.15 -1.53
N GLY A 51 -11.60 0.67 -2.14
CA GLY A 51 -12.36 1.73 -1.46
C GLY A 51 -11.56 2.98 -1.13
N TYR A 52 -10.33 3.13 -1.66
CA TYR A 52 -9.54 4.37 -1.59
C TYR A 52 -9.48 5.03 -2.97
N SER A 53 -9.87 6.30 -3.05
CA SER A 53 -9.80 7.04 -4.30
C SER A 53 -8.37 7.47 -4.61
N GLY A 54 -7.82 6.95 -5.72
CA GLY A 54 -6.52 7.36 -6.26
C GLY A 54 -5.41 6.32 -6.05
N GLY A 55 -4.23 6.64 -6.56
CA GLY A 55 -3.02 5.84 -6.33
C GLY A 55 -2.39 6.18 -4.98
N PHE A 56 -1.92 5.16 -4.28
CA PHE A 56 -1.24 5.28 -3.00
C PHE A 56 0.18 4.74 -3.11
N ALA A 57 1.17 5.52 -2.65
CA ALA A 57 2.57 5.16 -2.81
C ALA A 57 2.93 3.93 -1.98
N THR A 58 3.55 2.96 -2.64
CA THR A 58 3.92 1.66 -2.08
C THR A 58 4.92 1.78 -0.93
N GLU A 59 5.74 2.84 -0.91
CA GLU A 59 6.69 3.15 0.17
C GLU A 59 6.00 3.38 1.54
N TYR A 60 4.73 3.80 1.54
CA TYR A 60 3.93 4.02 2.74
C TYR A 60 2.96 2.88 3.04
N LEU A 61 3.17 1.72 2.42
CA LEU A 61 2.37 0.52 2.63
C LEU A 61 3.23 -0.59 3.21
N LYS A 62 2.71 -1.22 4.26
CA LYS A 62 3.32 -2.39 4.87
C LYS A 62 2.41 -3.59 4.65
N ARG A 63 2.93 -4.64 4.00
CA ARG A 63 2.22 -5.91 3.86
C ARG A 63 1.90 -6.50 5.23
N VAL A 64 0.70 -7.00 5.38
CA VAL A 64 0.29 -7.82 6.51
C VAL A 64 0.53 -9.26 6.09
N GLU A 65 1.64 -9.85 6.55
CA GLU A 65 1.82 -11.29 6.42
C GLU A 65 0.96 -11.95 7.50
N ALA A 66 0.16 -12.94 7.10
CA ALA A 66 -0.61 -13.78 8.02
C ALA A 66 0.29 -14.81 8.70
#